data_AF-A0A4R2IEQ6-F1
#
_entry.id   AF-A0A4R2IEQ6-F1
#
_cell.length_a   1.000
_cell.length_b   1.000
_cell.length_c   1.000
_cell.angle_alpha   90.00
_cell.angle_beta   90.00
_cell.angle_gamma   90.00
#
_symmetry.space_group_name_H-M   'P 1'
#
loop_
_entity.id
_entity.type
_entity.pdbx_description
1 polymer ?
#
loop_
_entity_poly.entity_id
_entity_poly.type
_entity_poly.pdbx_seq_one_letter_code
_entity_poly.pdbx_strand_id
1 'polypeptide(L)'
;MRRAFFVAGASLALAAALWPEVAAYRAERQLADANARLAAALRGAATPASVQAALVDARAAMAATPGDPRAPLSASIALLLLRRAEEAKVVLEHAIASGERPELTLNLGRARGTLGDEAGAQAAFLRTAWASPAAIATLPSALRARVLERVGELEAELRDGRLDRPPPLD
;
A
#
# COMPACT_ATOMS: atom_id res chain seq x y z
N MET A 1 50.29 -15.48 8.35
CA MET A 1 49.11 -15.07 9.16
C MET A 1 48.55 -13.70 8.77
N ARG A 2 49.32 -12.60 8.81
CA ARG A 2 48.84 -11.22 8.48
C ARG A 2 48.07 -11.08 7.16
N ARG A 3 48.51 -11.73 6.07
CA ARG A 3 47.82 -11.69 4.77
C ARG A 3 46.44 -12.37 4.79
N ALA A 4 46.29 -13.46 5.55
CA ALA A 4 45.01 -14.17 5.68
C ALA A 4 43.98 -13.33 6.45
N PHE A 5 44.40 -12.64 7.52
CA PHE A 5 43.54 -11.70 8.25
C PHE A 5 43.11 -10.50 7.39
N PHE A 6 44.02 -9.98 6.56
CA PHE A 6 43.69 -8.87 5.65
C PHE A 6 42.69 -9.27 4.56
N VAL A 7 42.88 -10.44 3.94
CA VAL A 7 41.94 -10.97 2.93
C VAL A 7 40.57 -11.25 3.56
N ALA A 8 40.51 -11.85 4.76
CA ALA A 8 39.25 -12.09 5.46
C ALA A 8 38.52 -10.79 5.81
N GLY A 9 39.24 -9.76 6.27
CA GLY A 9 38.68 -8.44 6.55
C GLY A 9 38.13 -7.73 5.30
N ALA A 10 38.87 -7.80 4.18
CA ALA A 10 38.42 -7.23 2.91
C ALA A 10 37.16 -7.93 2.37
N SER A 11 37.07 -9.25 2.46
CA SER A 11 35.88 -10.01 2.05
C SER A 11 34.66 -9.70 2.91
N LEU A 12 34.84 -9.55 4.23
CA LEU A 12 33.74 -9.15 5.14
C LEU A 12 33.25 -7.72 4.85
N ALA A 13 34.17 -6.79 4.58
CA ALA A 13 33.82 -5.42 4.21
C ALA A 13 33.05 -5.37 2.89
N LEU A 14 33.47 -6.15 1.89
CA LEU A 14 32.76 -6.24 0.61
C LEU A 14 31.38 -6.89 0.76
N ALA A 15 31.27 -7.96 1.55
CA ALA A 15 29.99 -8.60 1.84
C ALA A 15 29.03 -7.63 2.55
N ALA A 16 29.51 -6.85 3.51
CA ALA A 16 28.73 -5.83 4.20
C ALA A 16 28.29 -4.70 3.26
N ALA A 17 29.17 -4.27 2.34
CA ALA A 17 28.85 -3.23 1.35
C ALA A 17 27.81 -3.66 0.31
N LEU A 18 27.82 -4.94 -0.09
CA LEU A 18 26.87 -5.49 -1.06
C LEU A 18 25.56 -5.98 -0.43
N TRP A 19 25.52 -6.14 0.89
CA TRP A 19 24.34 -6.65 1.60
C TRP A 19 23.04 -5.86 1.35
N PRO A 20 23.04 -4.51 1.35
CA PRO A 20 21.84 -3.73 1.08
C PRO A 20 21.26 -4.00 -0.32
N GLU A 21 22.12 -4.14 -1.33
CA GLU A 21 21.69 -4.42 -2.71
C GLU A 21 21.12 -5.85 -2.84
N VAL A 22 21.72 -6.82 -2.17
CA VAL A 22 21.18 -8.19 -2.10
C VAL A 22 19.83 -8.21 -1.40
N ALA A 23 19.67 -7.43 -0.33
CA ALA A 23 18.41 -7.29 0.40
C ALA A 23 17.32 -6.63 -0.47
N ALA A 24 17.66 -5.54 -1.17
CA ALA A 24 16.74 -4.86 -2.09
C ALA A 24 16.32 -5.76 -3.26
N TYR A 25 17.27 -6.47 -3.87
CA TYR A 25 16.95 -7.44 -4.93
C TYR A 25 16.03 -8.56 -4.43
N ARG A 26 16.27 -9.09 -3.23
CA ARG A 26 15.39 -10.08 -2.61
C ARG A 26 13.99 -9.51 -2.36
N ALA A 27 13.89 -8.28 -1.85
CA ALA A 27 12.62 -7.60 -1.61
C ALA A 27 11.83 -7.43 -2.90
N GLU A 28 12.48 -7.04 -4.00
CA GLU A 28 11.82 -6.92 -5.31
C GLU A 28 11.24 -8.25 -5.77
N ARG A 29 11.97 -9.37 -5.59
CA ARG A 29 11.44 -10.71 -5.92
C ARG A 29 10.26 -11.09 -5.03
N GLN A 30 10.34 -10.80 -3.73
CA GLN A 30 9.24 -11.04 -2.80
C GLN A 30 7.99 -10.24 -3.18
N LEU A 31 8.14 -8.99 -3.61
CA LEU A 31 7.03 -8.17 -4.10
C LEU A 31 6.44 -8.73 -5.39
N ALA A 32 7.28 -9.17 -6.32
CA ALA A 32 6.82 -9.82 -7.55
C ALA A 32 5.99 -11.08 -7.25
N ASP A 33 6.48 -11.94 -6.35
CA ASP A 33 5.80 -13.17 -5.93
C ASP A 33 4.48 -12.86 -5.20
N ALA A 34 4.49 -11.89 -4.28
CA ALA A 34 3.29 -11.43 -3.58
C ALA A 34 2.24 -10.92 -4.58
N ASN A 35 2.65 -10.07 -5.53
CA ASN A 35 1.75 -9.52 -6.54
C ASN A 35 1.18 -10.61 -7.46
N ALA A 36 1.98 -11.60 -7.85
CA ALA A 36 1.50 -12.73 -8.65
C ALA A 36 0.42 -13.53 -7.90
N ARG A 37 0.63 -13.81 -6.61
CA ARG A 37 -0.34 -14.53 -5.78
C ARG A 37 -1.61 -13.72 -5.54
N LEU A 38 -1.48 -12.42 -5.28
CA LEU A 38 -2.64 -11.52 -5.11
C LEU A 38 -3.43 -11.38 -6.40
N ALA A 39 -2.77 -11.28 -7.55
CA ALA A 39 -3.44 -11.23 -8.85
C ALA A 39 -4.21 -12.54 -9.13
N ALA A 40 -3.65 -13.70 -8.75
CA ALA A 40 -4.38 -14.97 -8.83
C ALA A 40 -5.58 -15.00 -7.87
N ALA A 41 -5.44 -14.47 -6.64
CA ALA A 41 -6.52 -14.40 -5.66
C ALA A 41 -7.68 -13.52 -6.13
N LEU A 42 -7.38 -12.34 -6.70
CA LEU A 42 -8.37 -11.42 -7.25
C LEU A 42 -9.12 -12.00 -8.46
N ARG A 43 -8.56 -12.99 -9.15
CA ARG A 43 -9.23 -13.77 -10.21
C ARG A 43 -9.96 -15.01 -9.69
N GLY A 44 -10.00 -15.24 -8.38
CA GLY A 44 -10.65 -16.40 -7.76
C GLY A 44 -9.85 -17.70 -7.85
N ALA A 45 -8.55 -17.65 -8.18
CA ALA A 45 -7.71 -18.82 -8.42
C ALA A 45 -6.71 -19.11 -7.30
N ALA A 46 -6.86 -18.52 -6.11
CA ALA A 46 -5.93 -18.70 -4.99
C ALA A 46 -6.61 -19.24 -3.74
N THR A 47 -5.83 -19.96 -2.93
CA THR A 47 -6.24 -20.44 -1.61
C THR A 47 -5.95 -19.39 -0.54
N PRO A 48 -6.61 -19.44 0.64
CA PRO A 48 -6.24 -18.61 1.79
C PRO A 48 -4.76 -18.73 2.17
N ALA A 49 -4.17 -19.92 2.04
CA ALA A 49 -2.74 -20.15 2.28
C ALA A 49 -1.85 -19.37 1.29
N SER A 50 -2.24 -19.28 0.03
CA SER A 50 -1.53 -18.47 -0.98
C SER A 50 -1.57 -16.98 -0.65
N VAL A 51 -2.72 -16.47 -0.20
CA VAL A 51 -2.86 -15.06 0.25
C VAL A 51 -2.03 -14.82 1.51
N GLN A 52 -2.01 -15.76 2.46
CA GLN A 52 -1.17 -15.67 3.65
C GLN A 52 0.32 -15.66 3.31
N ALA A 53 0.75 -16.44 2.32
CA ALA A 53 2.12 -16.41 1.83
C ALA A 53 2.46 -15.06 1.15
N ALA A 54 1.53 -14.48 0.39
CA ALA A 54 1.70 -13.14 -0.17
C ALA A 54 1.86 -12.07 0.92
N LEU A 55 1.12 -12.17 2.03
CA LEU A 55 1.29 -11.28 3.18
C LEU A 55 2.68 -11.42 3.83
N VAL A 56 3.19 -12.64 3.95
CA VAL A 56 4.54 -12.90 4.49
C VAL A 56 5.60 -12.25 3.61
N ASP A 57 5.52 -12.45 2.29
CA ASP A 57 6.46 -11.86 1.33
C ASP A 57 6.38 -10.32 1.32
N ALA A 58 5.17 -9.76 1.35
CA ALA A 58 4.98 -8.31 1.42
C ALA A 58 5.57 -7.72 2.71
N ARG A 59 5.38 -8.35 3.88
CA ARG A 59 5.97 -7.90 5.15
C ARG A 59 7.49 -8.01 5.16
N ALA A 60 8.05 -9.06 4.55
CA ALA A 60 9.50 -9.19 4.41
C ALA A 60 10.07 -8.07 3.51
N ALA A 61 9.40 -7.77 2.40
CA ALA A 61 9.78 -6.65 1.54
C ALA A 61 9.67 -5.30 2.27
N MET A 62 8.59 -5.06 3.03
CA MET A 62 8.43 -3.83 3.84
C MET A 62 9.61 -3.60 4.78
N ALA A 63 10.12 -4.65 5.43
CA ALA A 63 11.27 -4.55 6.32
C ALA A 63 12.59 -4.27 5.59
N ALA A 64 12.73 -4.77 4.36
CA ALA A 64 13.94 -4.64 3.56
C ALA A 64 13.99 -3.32 2.75
N THR A 65 12.85 -2.73 2.42
CA THR A 65 12.74 -1.47 1.66
C THR A 65 11.86 -0.43 2.38
N PRO A 66 12.34 0.15 3.49
CA PRO A 66 11.60 1.19 4.20
C PRO A 66 11.26 2.37 3.27
N GLY A 67 9.98 2.78 3.26
CA GLY A 67 9.49 3.89 2.44
C GLY A 67 9.01 3.51 1.04
N ASP A 68 9.21 2.26 0.58
CA ASP A 68 8.59 1.79 -0.66
C ASP A 68 7.08 1.55 -0.43
N PRO A 69 6.17 2.28 -1.10
CA PRO A 69 4.73 2.14 -0.88
C PRO A 69 4.15 0.84 -1.47
N ARG A 70 4.87 0.15 -2.36
CA ARG A 70 4.39 -1.09 -3.00
C ARG A 70 4.21 -2.21 -1.98
N ALA A 71 5.13 -2.32 -1.03
CA ALA A 71 5.12 -3.36 -0.01
C ALA A 71 3.92 -3.26 0.97
N PRO A 72 3.65 -2.11 1.63
CA PRO A 72 2.44 -1.96 2.46
C PRO A 72 1.16 -2.05 1.64
N LEU A 73 1.16 -1.61 0.36
CA LEU A 73 0.01 -1.81 -0.52
C LEU A 73 -0.30 -3.30 -0.71
N SER A 74 0.68 -4.13 -1.10
CA SER A 74 0.48 -5.57 -1.26
C SER A 74 0.08 -6.25 0.06
N ALA A 75 0.68 -5.85 1.18
CA ALA A 75 0.29 -6.34 2.50
C ALA A 75 -1.17 -5.99 2.85
N SER A 76 -1.62 -4.77 2.56
CA SER A 76 -3.00 -4.34 2.82
C SER A 76 -4.03 -5.13 2.01
N ILE A 77 -3.74 -5.42 0.74
CA ILE A 77 -4.60 -6.23 -0.12
C ILE A 77 -4.70 -7.64 0.44
N ALA A 78 -3.57 -8.25 0.82
CA ALA A 78 -3.56 -9.57 1.43
C ALA A 78 -4.38 -9.61 2.72
N LEU A 79 -4.23 -8.61 3.60
CA LEU A 79 -4.99 -8.51 4.85
C LEU A 79 -6.49 -8.35 4.60
N LEU A 80 -6.90 -7.52 3.65
CA LEU A 80 -8.32 -7.36 3.28
C LEU A 80 -8.92 -8.65 2.74
N LEU A 81 -8.21 -9.37 1.86
CA LEU A 81 -8.63 -10.68 1.35
C LEU A 81 -8.74 -11.74 2.47
N LEU A 82 -7.89 -11.63 3.50
CA LEU A 82 -7.93 -12.47 4.71
C LEU A 82 -8.94 -11.98 5.76
N ARG A 83 -9.76 -10.96 5.46
CA ARG A 83 -10.75 -10.36 6.38
C ARG A 83 -10.13 -9.76 7.65
N ARG A 84 -8.87 -9.32 7.59
CA ARG A 84 -8.11 -8.70 8.69
C ARG A 84 -8.06 -7.18 8.51
N ALA A 85 -9.23 -6.55 8.49
CA ALA A 85 -9.38 -5.13 8.14
C ALA A 85 -8.69 -4.18 9.15
N GLU A 86 -8.70 -4.51 10.44
CA GLU A 86 -8.03 -3.70 11.48
C GLU A 86 -6.52 -3.63 11.23
N GLU A 87 -5.88 -4.76 10.95
CA GLU A 87 -4.45 -4.79 10.61
C GLU A 87 -4.16 -4.09 9.28
N ALA A 88 -5.07 -4.20 8.29
CA ALA A 88 -4.92 -3.49 7.03
C ALA A 88 -4.93 -1.98 7.26
N LYS A 89 -5.86 -1.48 8.07
CA LYS A 89 -5.96 -0.07 8.47
C LYS A 89 -4.65 0.43 9.08
N VAL A 90 -4.11 -0.29 10.08
CA VAL A 90 -2.85 0.10 10.74
C VAL A 90 -1.68 0.18 9.74
N VAL A 91 -1.54 -0.82 8.86
CA VAL A 91 -0.48 -0.82 7.82
C VAL A 91 -0.63 0.38 6.88
N LEU A 92 -1.86 0.68 6.48
CA LEU A 92 -2.16 1.76 5.54
C LEU A 92 -1.96 3.14 6.16
N GLU A 93 -2.39 3.36 7.41
CA GLU A 93 -2.21 4.63 8.13
C GLU A 93 -0.72 4.95 8.28
N HIS A 94 0.11 3.96 8.62
CA HIS A 94 1.56 4.13 8.69
C HIS A 94 2.19 4.44 7.33
N ALA A 95 1.76 3.75 6.27
CA ALA A 95 2.27 3.97 4.92
C ALA A 95 1.88 5.35 4.38
N ILE A 96 0.64 5.77 4.61
CA ILE A 96 0.13 7.09 4.20
C ILE A 96 0.88 8.21 4.93
N ALA A 97 1.16 8.05 6.23
CA ALA A 97 1.95 9.02 6.99
C ALA A 97 3.38 9.21 6.44
N SER A 98 3.92 8.19 5.75
CA SER A 98 5.24 8.26 5.10
C SER A 98 5.19 8.80 3.66
N GLY A 99 4.03 8.73 3.01
CA GLY A 99 3.84 9.19 1.64
C GLY A 99 2.50 8.74 1.07
N GLU A 100 1.57 9.68 0.92
CA GLU A 100 0.25 9.40 0.39
C GLU A 100 0.30 8.95 -1.09
N ARG A 101 -0.51 7.93 -1.40
CA ARG A 101 -0.75 7.41 -2.75
C ARG A 101 -2.25 7.07 -2.88
N PRO A 102 -2.90 7.34 -4.02
CA PRO A 102 -4.33 7.04 -4.20
C PRO A 102 -4.70 5.58 -3.91
N GLU A 103 -3.82 4.63 -4.25
CA GLU A 103 -4.07 3.21 -4.02
C GLU A 103 -4.07 2.84 -2.53
N LEU A 104 -3.26 3.53 -1.72
CA LEU A 104 -3.24 3.35 -0.26
C LEU A 104 -4.51 3.93 0.37
N THR A 105 -4.91 5.14 -0.01
CA THR A 105 -6.14 5.76 0.50
C THR A 105 -7.38 5.01 0.06
N LEU A 106 -7.40 4.43 -1.15
CA LEU A 106 -8.49 3.59 -1.64
C LEU A 106 -8.66 2.35 -0.75
N ASN A 107 -7.55 1.66 -0.47
CA ASN A 107 -7.57 0.48 0.39
C ASN A 107 -7.88 0.84 1.86
N LEU A 108 -7.53 2.06 2.32
CA LEU A 108 -7.93 2.53 3.64
C LEU A 108 -9.45 2.70 3.72
N GLY A 109 -10.06 3.26 2.67
CA GLY A 109 -11.52 3.35 2.58
C GLY A 109 -12.19 1.98 2.61
N ARG A 110 -11.62 0.98 1.91
CA ARG A 110 -12.11 -0.41 1.96
C ARG A 110 -11.95 -1.04 3.35
N ALA A 111 -10.83 -0.80 4.02
CA ALA A 111 -10.59 -1.30 5.37
C ALA A 111 -11.60 -0.72 6.36
N ARG A 112 -11.79 0.60 6.34
CA ARG A 112 -12.76 1.31 7.20
C ARG A 112 -14.20 0.90 6.94
N GLY A 113 -14.60 0.79 5.67
CA GLY A 113 -15.93 0.28 5.32
C GLY A 113 -16.16 -1.16 5.81
N THR A 114 -15.13 -2.01 5.75
CA THR A 114 -15.22 -3.38 6.32
C THR A 114 -15.39 -3.37 7.85
N LEU A 115 -14.89 -2.34 8.52
CA LEU A 115 -15.03 -2.13 9.97
C LEU A 115 -16.32 -1.39 10.36
N GLY A 116 -17.14 -0.96 9.39
CA GLY A 116 -18.36 -0.17 9.63
C GLY A 116 -18.12 1.32 9.87
N ASP A 117 -16.89 1.81 9.68
CA ASP A 117 -16.56 3.24 9.70
C ASP A 117 -16.90 3.87 8.34
N GLU A 118 -18.20 4.09 8.10
CA GLU A 118 -18.72 4.61 6.84
C GLU A 118 -18.24 6.04 6.55
N ALA A 119 -18.14 6.89 7.58
CA ALA A 119 -17.68 8.27 7.44
C ALA A 119 -16.20 8.30 7.04
N GLY A 120 -15.34 7.58 7.78
CA GLY A 120 -13.93 7.48 7.46
C GLY A 120 -13.67 6.76 6.13
N ALA A 121 -14.54 5.83 5.71
CA ALA A 121 -14.47 5.22 4.39
C ALA A 121 -14.75 6.23 3.27
N GLN A 122 -15.81 7.02 3.41
CA GLN A 122 -16.18 8.06 2.46
C GLN A 122 -15.09 9.13 2.34
N ALA A 123 -14.53 9.59 3.46
CA ALA A 123 -13.40 10.52 3.47
C ALA A 123 -12.21 9.96 2.67
N ALA A 124 -11.85 8.70 2.89
CA ALA A 124 -10.75 8.06 2.17
C ALA A 124 -11.02 7.86 0.67
N PHE A 125 -12.25 7.52 0.28
CA PHE A 125 -12.63 7.46 -1.15
C PHE A 125 -12.64 8.83 -1.81
N LEU A 126 -13.09 9.87 -1.10
CA LEU A 126 -13.06 11.25 -1.58
C LEU A 126 -11.62 11.74 -1.77
N ARG A 127 -10.74 11.52 -0.79
CA ARG A 127 -9.30 11.81 -0.91
C ARG A 127 -8.68 11.11 -2.12
N THR A 128 -9.00 9.83 -2.31
CA THR A 128 -8.54 9.04 -3.45
C THR A 128 -8.98 9.66 -4.77
N ALA A 129 -10.27 9.99 -4.89
CA ALA A 129 -10.85 10.53 -6.12
C ALA A 129 -10.32 11.93 -6.44
N TRP A 130 -10.12 12.76 -5.42
CA TRP A 130 -9.49 14.07 -5.54
C TRP A 130 -8.07 13.98 -6.12
N ALA A 131 -7.28 13.01 -5.64
CA ALA A 131 -5.91 12.82 -6.13
C ALA A 131 -5.86 12.11 -7.49
N SER A 132 -6.76 11.15 -7.73
CA SER A 132 -6.84 10.38 -8.98
C SER A 132 -8.26 9.83 -9.19
N PRO A 133 -9.10 10.49 -10.02
CA PRO A 133 -10.46 10.02 -10.31
C PRO A 133 -10.50 8.61 -10.91
N ALA A 134 -9.46 8.21 -11.65
CA ALA A 134 -9.36 6.88 -12.23
C ALA A 134 -9.17 5.77 -11.17
N ALA A 135 -8.57 6.08 -10.02
CA ALA A 135 -8.30 5.09 -8.97
C ALA A 135 -9.58 4.51 -8.35
N ILE A 136 -10.68 5.29 -8.34
CA ILE A 136 -11.97 4.82 -7.82
C ILE A 136 -12.81 4.03 -8.84
N ALA A 137 -12.24 3.66 -10.00
CA ALA A 137 -12.95 2.88 -11.02
C ALA A 137 -13.49 1.54 -10.50
N THR A 138 -12.86 0.99 -9.46
CA THR A 138 -13.25 -0.28 -8.83
C THR A 138 -14.37 -0.15 -7.79
N LEU A 139 -14.81 1.07 -7.45
CA LEU A 139 -15.94 1.28 -6.55
C LEU A 139 -17.28 0.95 -7.24
N PRO A 140 -18.32 0.56 -6.48
CA PRO A 140 -19.68 0.47 -7.00
C PRO A 140 -20.11 1.77 -7.70
N SER A 141 -20.81 1.67 -8.82
CA SER A 141 -21.16 2.82 -9.67
C SER A 141 -21.89 3.93 -8.92
N ALA A 142 -22.82 3.58 -8.03
CA ALA A 142 -23.56 4.54 -7.21
C ALA A 142 -22.65 5.30 -6.23
N LEU A 143 -21.71 4.60 -5.58
CA LEU A 143 -20.74 5.22 -4.69
C LEU A 143 -19.77 6.10 -5.49
N ARG A 144 -19.27 5.60 -6.62
CA ARG A 144 -18.39 6.34 -7.53
C ARG A 144 -19.03 7.65 -8.01
N ALA A 145 -20.31 7.62 -8.39
CA ALA A 145 -21.03 8.81 -8.84
C ALA A 145 -21.10 9.88 -7.74
N ARG A 146 -21.49 9.49 -6.52
CA ARG A 146 -21.54 10.41 -5.37
C ARG A 146 -20.18 11.00 -5.01
N VAL A 147 -19.13 10.18 -5.05
CA VAL A 147 -17.76 10.66 -4.77
C VAL A 147 -17.30 11.66 -5.84
N LEU A 148 -17.57 11.41 -7.12
CA LEU A 148 -17.21 12.32 -8.22
C LEU A 148 -18.00 13.64 -8.18
N GLU A 149 -19.28 13.59 -7.82
CA GLU A 149 -20.09 14.80 -7.59
C GLU A 149 -19.45 15.67 -6.50
N ARG A 150 -19.07 15.07 -5.37
CA ARG A 150 -18.41 15.79 -4.28
C ARG A 150 -17.03 16.33 -4.67
N VAL A 151 -16.26 15.62 -5.51
CA VAL A 151 -15.01 16.16 -6.07
C VAL A 151 -15.29 17.41 -6.90
N GLY A 152 -16.30 17.41 -7.76
CA GLY A 152 -16.66 18.58 -8.58
C GLY A 152 -17.04 19.80 -7.74
N GLU A 153 -17.73 19.61 -6.62
CA GLU A 153 -18.02 20.67 -5.64
C GLU A 153 -16.74 21.25 -5.03
N LEU A 154 -15.84 20.38 -4.55
CA LEU A 154 -14.57 20.79 -3.96
C LEU A 154 -13.65 21.49 -4.99
N GLU A 155 -13.67 21.06 -6.24
CA GLU A 155 -12.93 21.70 -7.33
C GLU A 155 -13.49 23.10 -7.64
N ALA A 156 -14.80 23.30 -7.49
CA ALA A 156 -15.40 24.63 -7.58
C ALA A 156 -15.00 25.51 -6.39
N GLU A 157 -15.02 24.97 -5.17
CA GLU A 157 -14.54 25.68 -3.97
C GLU A 157 -13.06 26.07 -4.07
N LEU A 158 -12.20 25.20 -4.62
CA LEU A 158 -10.80 25.49 -4.88
C LEU A 158 -10.63 26.61 -5.90
N ARG A 159 -11.37 26.57 -7.02
CA ARG A 159 -11.34 27.62 -8.05
C ARG A 159 -11.81 28.97 -7.52
N ASP A 160 -12.77 28.96 -6.59
CA ASP A 160 -13.28 30.16 -5.95
C ASP A 160 -12.42 30.64 -4.76
N GLY A 161 -11.31 29.96 -4.46
CA GLY A 161 -10.41 30.31 -3.36
C GLY A 161 -10.96 30.05 -1.96
N ARG A 162 -12.03 29.26 -1.84
CA ARG A 162 -12.63 28.85 -0.54
C ARG A 162 -11.97 27.60 0.04
N LEU A 163 -11.29 26.82 -0.79
CA LEU A 163 -10.57 25.62 -0.39
C LEU A 163 -9.07 25.83 -0.65
N ASP A 164 -8.25 25.67 0.39
CA ASP A 164 -6.79 25.84 0.34
C ASP A 164 -6.02 24.53 0.54
N ARG A 165 -6.72 23.49 0.99
CA ARG A 165 -6.19 22.17 1.29
C ARG A 165 -7.10 21.09 0.71
N PRO A 166 -6.55 19.93 0.38
CA PRO A 166 -7.38 18.86 -0.13
C PRO A 166 -8.28 18.26 0.97
N PRO A 167 -9.32 17.49 0.60
CA PRO A 167 -10.23 16.89 1.57
C PRO A 167 -9.47 16.02 2.59
N PRO A 168 -9.85 16.05 3.88
CA PRO A 168 -9.17 15.29 4.92
C PRO A 168 -9.42 13.78 4.82
N LEU A 169 -8.64 13.01 5.58
CA LEU A 169 -8.74 11.55 5.69
C LEU A 169 -9.52 11.12 6.94
N ASP A 170 -10.13 12.02 7.69
CA ASP A 170 -10.79 11.79 8.98
C ASP A 170 -12.12 12.55 9.10
#